data_AF-A0A6L4B3Z5-F1
#
_entry.id   AF-A0A6L4B3Z5-F1
#
_cell.length_a   1.000
_cell.length_b   1.000
_cell.length_c   1.000
_cell.angle_alpha   90.00
_cell.angle_beta   90.00
_cell.angle_gamma   90.00
#
_symmetry.space_group_name_H-M   'P 1'
#
loop_
_entity.id
_entity.type
_entity.pdbx_description
1 polymer ?
#
loop_
_entity_poly.entity_id
_entity_poly.type
_entity_poly.pdbx_seq_one_letter_code
_entity_poly.pdbx_strand_id
1 'polypeptide(L)'
;MRIRLPALSLRASTIAVLAAALTSGCATPARHDYSAFKESRPASILVLPPLNSSPDVAATYSMLSQVSLPLAESGYYVFPVSLVDETFRQNGMSNAAEAHQVALPKLREIFGADAVLYIDIKQYGTSYALISSESRVTAEARLVDLRSGQILWKGAASASSAEGRSSSGGLVGLLVTAVVSQIVESSTNRSHPIAGITSQRLLAAGMPNGILYGPRSPRYKTDGNTAP
;
A
#
# COMPACT_ATOMS: atom_id res chain seq x y z
N MET A 1 31.37 -8.27 -73.07
CA MET A 1 32.22 -8.06 -71.88
C MET A 1 31.35 -7.53 -70.74
N ARG A 2 31.34 -8.26 -69.60
CA ARG A 2 30.91 -7.83 -68.24
C ARG A 2 29.41 -7.55 -68.02
N ILE A 3 28.76 -7.82 -66.88
CA ILE A 3 29.01 -8.54 -65.62
C ILE A 3 27.60 -8.78 -65.03
N ARG A 4 27.34 -9.95 -64.42
CA ARG A 4 26.13 -10.23 -63.60
C ARG A 4 26.21 -9.47 -62.26
N LEU A 5 25.08 -9.07 -61.67
CA LEU A 5 24.78 -9.28 -60.23
C LEU A 5 23.28 -8.98 -59.93
N PRO A 6 22.68 -9.65 -58.93
CA PRO A 6 21.23 -9.80 -58.79
C PRO A 6 20.60 -8.72 -57.90
N ALA A 7 19.50 -8.13 -58.38
CA ALA A 7 18.64 -7.24 -57.60
C ALA A 7 17.61 -8.06 -56.81
N LEU A 8 18.05 -8.85 -55.82
CA LEU A 8 17.11 -9.67 -55.03
C LEU A 8 17.60 -9.91 -53.59
N SER A 9 18.03 -8.86 -52.88
CA SER A 9 18.42 -9.01 -51.46
C SER A 9 18.02 -7.84 -50.55
N LEU A 10 17.49 -6.73 -51.09
CA LEU A 10 17.26 -5.53 -50.27
C LEU A 10 15.89 -5.46 -49.57
N ARG A 11 14.88 -6.20 -50.04
CA ARG A 11 13.52 -6.18 -49.46
C ARG A 11 13.31 -7.16 -48.30
N ALA A 12 14.12 -8.22 -48.22
CA ALA A 12 14.01 -9.21 -47.14
C ALA A 12 14.63 -8.70 -45.82
N SER A 13 15.67 -7.87 -45.89
CA SER A 13 16.37 -7.36 -44.70
C SER A 13 15.56 -6.32 -43.91
N THR A 14 14.63 -5.60 -44.54
CA THR A 14 13.84 -4.54 -43.88
C THR A 14 12.69 -5.11 -43.04
N ILE A 15 12.14 -6.28 -43.41
CA ILE A 15 11.07 -6.95 -42.66
C ILE A 15 11.63 -7.65 -41.41
N ALA A 16 12.85 -8.20 -41.49
CA ALA A 16 13.50 -8.87 -40.37
C ALA A 16 13.86 -7.89 -39.22
N VAL A 17 14.22 -6.65 -39.54
CA VAL A 17 14.55 -5.62 -38.52
C VAL A 17 13.29 -5.09 -37.81
N LEU A 18 12.15 -5.01 -38.50
CA LEU A 18 10.89 -4.56 -37.90
C LEU A 18 10.28 -5.64 -36.97
N ALA A 19 10.50 -6.93 -37.28
CA ALA A 19 10.06 -8.04 -36.43
C ALA A 19 10.90 -8.19 -35.15
N ALA A 20 12.19 -7.81 -35.18
CA ALA A 20 13.06 -7.83 -34.00
C ALA A 20 12.78 -6.69 -33.00
N ALA A 21 12.11 -5.62 -33.42
CA ALA A 21 11.77 -4.49 -32.55
C ALA A 21 10.52 -4.73 -31.68
N LEU A 22 9.74 -5.78 -31.96
CA LEU A 22 8.51 -6.11 -31.23
C LEU A 22 8.74 -7.04 -30.02
N THR A 23 9.98 -7.47 -29.77
CA THR A 23 10.32 -8.34 -28.62
C THR A 23 10.90 -7.56 -27.43
N SER A 24 10.62 -6.26 -27.30
CA SER A 24 10.86 -5.55 -26.04
C SER A 24 9.90 -6.11 -24.98
N GLY A 25 10.40 -7.13 -24.27
CA GLY A 25 9.67 -7.82 -23.22
C GLY A 25 9.11 -6.82 -22.21
N CYS A 26 7.83 -7.00 -21.86
CA CYS A 26 7.28 -6.44 -20.64
C CYS A 26 8.17 -6.91 -19.48
N ALA A 27 8.96 -6.01 -18.92
CA ALA A 27 9.66 -6.27 -17.68
C ALA A 27 8.60 -6.53 -16.60
N THR A 28 8.36 -7.79 -16.26
CA THR A 28 7.50 -8.16 -15.14
C THR A 28 8.10 -7.53 -13.88
N PRO A 29 7.30 -6.80 -13.07
CA PRO A 29 7.77 -6.21 -11.83
C PRO A 29 8.45 -7.28 -10.97
N ALA A 30 9.58 -6.94 -10.36
CA ALA A 30 10.26 -7.85 -9.44
C ALA A 30 9.31 -8.23 -8.30
N ARG A 31 9.08 -9.53 -8.13
CA ARG A 31 8.22 -10.09 -7.09
C ARG A 31 8.83 -9.76 -5.73
N HIS A 32 8.03 -9.22 -4.81
CA HIS A 32 8.47 -8.96 -3.44
C HIS A 32 8.96 -10.26 -2.77
N ASP A 33 10.09 -10.18 -2.06
CA ASP A 33 10.58 -11.31 -1.27
C ASP A 33 9.79 -11.41 0.04
N TYR A 34 9.09 -12.54 0.20
CA TYR A 34 8.27 -12.83 1.37
C TYR A 34 8.92 -13.86 2.32
N SER A 35 10.20 -14.18 2.14
CA SER A 35 10.94 -15.15 2.96
C SER A 35 10.79 -14.86 4.47
N ALA A 36 11.18 -13.66 4.91
CA ALA A 36 11.07 -13.23 6.30
C ALA A 36 9.61 -13.24 6.81
N PHE A 37 8.65 -12.83 5.97
CA PHE A 37 7.23 -12.88 6.30
C PHE A 37 6.76 -14.31 6.59
N LYS A 38 7.10 -15.24 5.68
CA LYS A 38 6.70 -16.65 5.76
C LYS A 38 7.38 -17.38 6.91
N GLU A 39 8.58 -16.96 7.29
CA GLU A 39 9.31 -17.47 8.46
C GLU A 39 8.67 -16.97 9.76
N SER A 40 8.45 -15.65 9.88
CA SER A 40 7.93 -15.03 11.10
C SER A 40 6.48 -15.43 11.41
N ARG A 41 5.63 -15.63 10.38
CA ARG A 41 4.21 -16.02 10.49
C ARG A 41 3.44 -15.20 11.55
N PRO A 42 3.42 -13.86 11.46
CA PRO A 42 2.73 -13.04 12.44
C PRO A 42 1.22 -13.34 12.46
N ALA A 43 0.64 -13.53 13.64
CA ALA A 43 -0.79 -13.73 13.84
C ALA A 43 -1.49 -12.49 14.40
N SER A 44 -0.72 -11.59 15.02
CA SER A 44 -1.19 -10.37 15.65
C SER A 44 -0.35 -9.16 15.22
N ILE A 45 -1.02 -8.04 14.93
CA ILE A 45 -0.39 -6.81 14.46
C ILE A 45 -0.75 -5.66 15.41
N LEU A 46 0.27 -5.10 16.04
CA LEU A 46 0.19 -3.85 16.77
C LEU A 46 0.34 -2.68 15.80
N VAL A 47 -0.66 -1.82 15.66
CA VAL A 47 -0.55 -0.62 14.82
C VAL A 47 -0.24 0.57 15.70
N LEU A 48 0.90 1.21 15.49
CA LEU A 48 1.24 2.45 16.20
C LEU A 48 0.48 3.64 15.58
N PRO A 49 0.24 4.71 16.35
CA PRO A 49 -0.26 5.96 15.80
C PRO A 49 0.59 6.39 14.58
N PRO A 50 0.00 6.65 13.39
CA PRO A 50 0.76 7.00 12.21
C PRO A 50 1.55 8.30 12.39
N LEU A 51 2.78 8.33 11.89
CA LEU A 51 3.50 9.59 11.70
C LEU A 51 2.77 10.44 10.68
N ASN A 52 2.83 11.75 10.89
CA ASN A 52 2.23 12.73 10.01
C ASN A 52 3.31 13.65 9.45
N SER A 53 3.68 13.43 8.20
CA SER A 53 4.58 14.30 7.43
C SER A 53 3.81 15.35 6.61
N SER A 54 2.49 15.43 6.79
CA SER A 54 1.61 16.40 6.12
C SER A 54 1.30 17.60 7.03
N PRO A 55 0.81 18.72 6.49
CA PRO A 55 0.46 19.90 7.29
C PRO A 55 -0.87 19.76 8.06
N ASP A 56 -1.68 18.73 7.76
CA ASP A 56 -3.02 18.59 8.34
C ASP A 56 -2.98 17.72 9.61
N VAL A 57 -3.34 18.31 10.75
CA VAL A 57 -3.33 17.65 12.07
C VAL A 57 -4.31 16.47 12.19
N ALA A 58 -5.35 16.41 11.34
CA ALA A 58 -6.33 15.33 11.38
C ALA A 58 -5.79 14.02 10.78
N ALA A 59 -4.68 14.08 10.05
CA ALA A 59 -4.17 12.95 9.26
C ALA A 59 -3.93 11.69 10.11
N THR A 60 -3.23 11.80 11.25
CA THR A 60 -2.86 10.67 12.11
C THR A 60 -4.10 9.86 12.53
N TYR A 61 -5.06 10.49 13.20
CA TYR A 61 -6.23 9.79 13.72
C TYR A 61 -7.22 9.40 12.62
N SER A 62 -7.30 10.20 11.55
CA SER A 62 -8.06 9.84 10.36
C SER A 62 -7.55 8.53 9.76
N MET A 63 -6.25 8.41 9.53
CA MET A 63 -5.67 7.17 8.99
C MET A 63 -5.78 6.03 10.00
N LEU A 64 -5.45 6.26 11.27
CA LEU A 64 -5.48 5.23 12.32
C LEU A 64 -6.87 4.58 12.45
N SER A 65 -7.95 5.34 12.32
CA SER A 65 -9.32 4.79 12.37
C SER A 65 -9.68 3.86 11.20
N GLN A 66 -8.92 3.90 10.10
CA GLN A 66 -9.19 3.19 8.85
C GLN A 66 -8.35 1.92 8.67
N VAL A 67 -7.33 1.69 9.52
CA VAL A 67 -6.38 0.58 9.33
C VAL A 67 -6.90 -0.78 9.80
N SER A 68 -7.81 -0.80 10.78
CA SER A 68 -8.24 -2.04 11.41
C SER A 68 -9.00 -2.95 10.45
N LEU A 69 -9.85 -2.37 9.60
CA LEU A 69 -10.69 -3.10 8.65
C LEU A 69 -9.87 -3.94 7.66
N PRO A 70 -8.98 -3.37 6.82
CA PRO A 70 -8.22 -4.15 5.84
C PRO A 70 -7.35 -5.24 6.48
N LEU A 71 -6.73 -4.95 7.62
CA LEU A 71 -5.87 -5.91 8.31
C LEU A 71 -6.69 -7.07 8.92
N ALA A 72 -7.85 -6.78 9.50
CA ALA A 72 -8.74 -7.80 10.06
C ALA A 72 -9.33 -8.69 8.96
N GLU A 73 -9.80 -8.10 7.86
CA GLU A 73 -10.29 -8.84 6.68
C GLU A 73 -9.19 -9.71 6.04
N SER A 74 -7.94 -9.27 6.15
CA SER A 74 -6.77 -10.03 5.71
C SER A 74 -6.44 -11.23 6.62
N GLY A 75 -7.11 -11.37 7.77
CA GLY A 75 -6.95 -12.51 8.68
C GLY A 75 -5.99 -12.30 9.85
N TYR A 76 -5.66 -11.04 10.17
CA TYR A 76 -4.83 -10.70 11.33
C TYR A 76 -5.69 -10.35 12.55
N TYR A 77 -5.16 -10.64 13.74
CA TYR A 77 -5.66 -9.99 14.95
C TYR A 77 -5.03 -8.61 15.05
N VAL A 78 -5.86 -7.58 15.04
CA VAL A 78 -5.42 -6.19 15.16
C VAL A 78 -5.80 -5.71 16.54
N PHE A 79 -4.81 -5.20 17.29
CA PHE A 79 -5.10 -4.61 18.60
C PHE A 79 -6.01 -3.39 18.40
N PRO A 80 -6.99 -3.16 19.29
CA PRO A 80 -7.85 -1.98 19.19
C PRO A 80 -7.00 -0.71 19.19
N VAL A 81 -7.02 0.01 18.08
CA VAL A 81 -6.12 1.15 17.83
C VAL A 81 -6.29 2.26 18.87
N SER A 82 -7.51 2.43 19.40
CA SER A 82 -7.80 3.36 20.48
C SER A 82 -7.15 2.95 21.81
N LEU A 83 -7.11 1.66 22.14
CA LEU A 83 -6.45 1.18 23.37
C LEU A 83 -4.93 1.29 23.28
N VAL A 84 -4.38 1.03 22.08
CA VAL A 84 -2.94 1.21 21.82
C VAL A 84 -2.55 2.67 22.00
N ASP A 85 -3.28 3.58 21.35
CA ASP A 85 -3.07 5.03 21.46
C ASP A 85 -3.19 5.52 22.91
N GLU A 86 -4.27 5.12 23.60
CA GLU A 86 -4.50 5.51 24.99
C GLU A 86 -3.41 4.96 25.93
N THR A 87 -2.91 3.74 25.68
CA THR A 87 -1.79 3.17 26.45
C THR A 87 -0.53 4.03 26.30
N PHE A 88 -0.21 4.50 25.10
CA PHE A 88 0.93 5.42 24.92
C PHE A 88 0.71 6.74 25.65
N ARG A 89 -0.49 7.33 25.53
CA ARG A 89 -0.84 8.58 26.22
C ARG A 89 -0.72 8.46 27.74
N GLN A 90 -1.19 7.35 28.32
CA GLN A 90 -1.07 7.07 29.76
C GLN A 90 0.38 6.89 30.22
N ASN A 91 1.29 6.53 29.32
CA ASN A 91 2.73 6.43 29.60
C ASN A 91 3.50 7.70 29.22
N GLY A 92 2.81 8.83 29.05
CA GLY A 92 3.42 10.14 28.78
C GLY A 92 3.86 10.34 27.33
N MET A 93 3.56 9.40 26.43
CA MET A 93 3.85 9.50 25.01
C MET A 93 2.64 10.09 24.29
N SER A 94 2.69 11.39 24.05
CA SER A 94 1.52 12.16 23.57
C SER A 94 1.53 12.40 22.06
N ASN A 95 2.65 12.13 21.39
CA ASN A 95 2.77 12.23 19.94
C ASN A 95 3.23 10.90 19.31
N ALA A 96 2.93 10.73 18.03
CA ALA A 96 3.26 9.52 17.28
C ALA A 96 4.78 9.28 17.18
N ALA A 97 5.60 10.34 17.14
CA ALA A 97 7.05 10.22 17.01
C ALA A 97 7.67 9.51 18.23
N GLU A 98 7.22 9.84 19.44
CA GLU A 98 7.63 9.17 20.68
C GLU A 98 7.25 7.69 20.67
N ALA A 99 6.01 7.36 20.29
CA ALA A 99 5.55 5.97 20.20
C ALA A 99 6.40 5.15 19.20
N HIS A 100 6.84 5.76 18.10
CA HIS A 100 7.69 5.10 17.09
C HIS A 100 9.13 4.84 17.56
N GLN A 101 9.59 5.56 18.58
CA GLN A 101 10.92 5.40 19.17
C GLN A 101 10.98 4.32 20.26
N VAL A 102 9.83 3.80 20.69
CA VAL A 102 9.78 2.74 21.70
C VAL A 102 10.46 1.48 21.17
N ALA A 103 11.37 0.94 21.98
CA ALA A 103 12.13 -0.25 21.63
C ALA A 103 11.19 -1.46 21.39
N LEU A 104 11.46 -2.23 20.32
CA LEU A 104 10.66 -3.40 19.95
C LEU A 104 10.43 -4.39 21.11
N PRO A 105 11.44 -4.73 21.94
CA PRO A 105 11.22 -5.63 23.08
C PRO A 105 10.20 -5.08 24.06
N LYS A 106 10.15 -3.76 24.27
CA LYS A 106 9.20 -3.12 25.18
C LYS A 106 7.78 -3.12 24.62
N LEU A 107 7.63 -2.87 23.31
CA LEU A 107 6.33 -3.02 22.64
C LEU A 107 5.80 -4.45 22.77
N ARG A 108 6.68 -5.45 22.63
CA ARG A 108 6.32 -6.86 22.82
C ARG A 108 5.95 -7.19 24.27
N GLU A 109 6.71 -6.66 25.24
CA GLU A 109 6.45 -6.85 26.68
C GLU A 109 5.05 -6.32 27.06
N ILE A 110 4.68 -5.14 26.57
CA ILE A 110 3.41 -4.48 26.93
C ILE A 110 2.22 -5.12 26.20
N PHE A 111 2.33 -5.31 24.88
CA PHE A 111 1.18 -5.68 24.06
C PHE A 111 1.13 -7.18 23.71
N GLY A 112 2.24 -7.91 23.84
CA GLY A 112 2.32 -9.32 23.46
C GLY A 112 2.14 -9.58 21.95
N ALA A 113 2.27 -8.55 21.11
CA ALA A 113 2.06 -8.63 19.68
C ALA A 113 3.19 -9.36 18.94
N ASP A 114 2.86 -9.97 17.80
CA ASP A 114 3.83 -10.66 16.96
C ASP A 114 4.64 -9.70 16.10
N ALA A 115 3.97 -8.71 15.54
CA ALA A 115 4.55 -7.71 14.65
C ALA A 115 3.97 -6.33 14.97
N VAL A 116 4.74 -5.31 14.62
CA VAL A 116 4.34 -3.90 14.70
C VAL A 116 4.28 -3.30 13.31
N LEU A 117 3.21 -2.56 13.05
CA LEU A 117 2.99 -1.80 11.83
C LEU A 117 3.29 -0.33 12.09
N TYR A 118 4.26 0.18 11.34
CA TYR A 118 4.59 1.59 11.28
C TYR A 118 3.99 2.18 10.02
N ILE A 119 3.31 3.32 10.15
CA ILE A 119 2.72 4.07 9.04
C ILE A 119 3.26 5.50 9.08
N ASP A 120 3.59 6.04 7.91
CA ASP A 120 3.96 7.44 7.73
C ASP A 120 3.11 8.06 6.62
N ILE A 121 2.31 9.05 7.00
CA ILE A 121 1.42 9.78 6.10
C ILE A 121 2.22 10.89 5.43
N LYS A 122 2.52 10.70 4.15
CA LYS A 122 3.28 11.66 3.34
C LYS A 122 2.42 12.82 2.85
N GLN A 123 1.15 12.55 2.56
CA GLN A 123 0.20 13.56 2.08
C GLN A 123 -1.16 13.28 2.69
N TYR A 124 -1.81 14.32 3.17
CA TYR A 124 -3.20 14.31 3.63
C TYR A 124 -3.75 15.73 3.48
N GLY A 125 -4.98 15.83 3.02
CA GLY A 125 -5.68 17.11 2.86
C GLY A 125 -6.15 17.35 1.43
N THR A 126 -6.63 18.58 1.19
CA THR A 126 -7.10 19.04 -0.11
C THR A 126 -6.14 20.09 -0.65
N SER A 127 -5.59 19.84 -1.84
CA SER A 127 -4.83 20.84 -2.58
C SER A 127 -5.77 21.64 -3.47
N TYR A 128 -5.64 22.96 -3.42
CA TYR A 128 -6.40 23.89 -4.24
C TYR A 128 -5.48 24.41 -5.35
N ALA A 129 -5.59 23.85 -6.56
CA ALA A 129 -4.98 24.45 -7.74
C ALA A 129 -6.00 25.36 -8.46
N LEU A 130 -5.51 26.35 -9.20
CA LEU A 130 -6.34 27.38 -9.87
C LEU A 130 -7.42 26.79 -10.80
N ILE A 131 -7.20 25.59 -11.34
CA ILE A 131 -8.08 24.91 -12.30
C ILE A 131 -8.75 23.65 -11.73
N SER A 132 -8.26 23.11 -10.61
CA SER A 132 -8.82 21.90 -10.02
C SER A 132 -8.44 21.77 -8.55
N SER A 133 -9.37 21.23 -7.76
CA SER A 133 -9.09 20.84 -6.39
C SER A 133 -9.22 19.32 -6.25
N GLU A 134 -8.30 18.73 -5.51
CA GLU A 134 -8.35 17.32 -5.15
C GLU A 134 -7.91 17.08 -3.72
N SER A 135 -8.60 16.14 -3.08
CA SER A 135 -8.19 15.61 -1.79
C SER A 135 -7.37 14.36 -2.03
N ARG A 136 -6.16 14.30 -1.48
CA ARG A 136 -5.21 13.21 -1.70
C ARG A 136 -4.69 12.69 -0.37
N VAL A 137 -4.56 11.38 -0.28
CA VAL A 137 -3.91 10.72 0.85
C VAL A 137 -2.86 9.76 0.31
N THR A 138 -1.61 9.96 0.75
CA THR A 138 -0.47 9.08 0.42
C THR A 138 0.17 8.62 1.72
N ALA A 139 0.32 7.31 1.88
CA ALA A 139 0.92 6.72 3.07
C ALA A 139 1.89 5.61 2.71
N GLU A 140 2.95 5.50 3.50
CA GLU A 140 3.93 4.43 3.46
C GLU A 140 3.80 3.60 4.73
N ALA A 141 4.09 2.31 4.63
CA ALA A 141 4.08 1.43 5.78
C ALA A 141 5.21 0.41 5.76
N ARG A 142 5.62 -0.02 6.95
CA ARG A 142 6.51 -1.16 7.16
C ARG A 142 6.00 -2.02 8.30
N LEU A 143 6.00 -3.33 8.08
CA LEU A 143 5.68 -4.33 9.09
C LEU A 143 6.99 -4.93 9.62
N VAL A 144 7.16 -4.96 10.93
CA VAL A 144 8.37 -5.47 11.58
C VAL A 144 8.00 -6.52 12.61
N ASP A 145 8.74 -7.63 12.60
CA ASP A 145 8.61 -8.67 13.62
C ASP A 145 9.14 -8.17 14.97
N LEU A 146 8.31 -8.25 16.00
CA LEU A 146 8.66 -7.83 17.36
C LEU A 146 9.60 -8.82 18.07
N ARG A 147 9.81 -10.02 17.52
CA ARG A 147 10.72 -11.05 18.08
C ARG A 147 12.13 -10.87 17.56
N SER A 148 12.25 -10.71 16.25
CA SER A 148 13.54 -10.72 15.55
C SER A 148 14.01 -9.33 15.12
N GLY A 149 13.11 -8.34 15.08
CA GLY A 149 13.39 -7.01 14.51
C GLY A 149 13.47 -6.99 12.99
N GLN A 150 13.23 -8.12 12.32
CA GLN A 150 13.26 -8.20 10.87
C GLN A 150 12.07 -7.46 10.24
N ILE A 151 12.33 -6.77 9.14
CA ILE A 151 11.27 -6.17 8.34
C ILE A 151 10.61 -7.28 7.54
N LEU A 152 9.31 -7.47 7.75
CA LEU A 152 8.52 -8.50 7.09
C LEU A 152 7.96 -8.03 5.76
N TRP A 153 7.60 -6.75 5.68
CA TRP A 153 6.99 -6.15 4.49
C TRP A 153 7.13 -4.64 4.50
N LYS A 154 7.14 -4.04 3.31
CA LYS A 154 7.04 -2.58 3.09
C LYS A 154 6.13 -2.30 1.91
N GLY A 155 5.36 -1.22 1.99
CA GLY A 155 4.52 -0.77 0.89
C GLY A 155 4.18 0.71 0.96
N ALA A 156 3.61 1.21 -0.12
CA ALA A 156 3.12 2.57 -0.23
C ALA A 156 1.84 2.56 -1.07
N ALA A 157 0.91 3.45 -0.75
CA ALA A 157 -0.30 3.64 -1.53
C ALA A 157 -0.72 5.11 -1.54
N SER A 158 -1.42 5.48 -2.61
CA SER A 158 -2.07 6.78 -2.74
C SER A 158 -3.50 6.60 -3.20
N ALA A 159 -4.38 7.51 -2.78
CA ALA A 159 -5.70 7.69 -3.34
C ALA A 159 -6.03 9.18 -3.47
N SER A 160 -6.84 9.56 -4.45
CA SER A 160 -7.37 10.92 -4.55
C SER A 160 -8.83 11.00 -4.99
N SER A 161 -9.49 12.10 -4.62
CA SER A 161 -10.87 12.41 -5.05
C SER A 161 -10.99 12.75 -6.54
N ALA A 162 -9.87 12.78 -7.28
CA ALA A 162 -9.85 13.01 -8.72
C ALA A 162 -9.74 11.71 -9.53
N GLU A 163 -9.60 10.56 -8.86
CA GLU A 163 -9.58 9.27 -9.51
C GLU A 163 -10.88 9.01 -10.28
N GLY A 164 -10.76 8.61 -11.55
CA GLY A 164 -11.91 8.40 -12.44
C GLY A 164 -12.35 9.61 -13.26
N ARG A 165 -11.76 10.81 -13.08
CA ARG A 165 -12.01 11.98 -13.95
C ARG A 165 -11.45 11.83 -15.37
N SER A 166 -10.58 10.84 -15.60
CA SER A 166 -10.07 10.45 -16.92
C SER A 166 -10.47 9.00 -17.22
N SER A 167 -11.47 8.83 -18.08
CA SER A 167 -12.04 7.54 -18.51
C SER A 167 -11.14 6.80 -19.51
N SER A 168 -9.89 6.49 -19.17
CA SER A 168 -8.94 5.86 -20.12
C SER A 168 -7.90 4.89 -19.52
N GLY A 169 -8.23 4.03 -18.54
CA GLY A 169 -7.28 2.99 -18.14
C GLY A 169 -7.75 1.95 -17.10
N GLY A 170 -7.72 0.68 -17.50
CA GLY A 170 -7.39 -0.48 -16.66
C GLY A 170 -8.49 -1.08 -15.76
N LEU A 171 -8.76 -2.38 -15.95
CA LEU A 171 -9.67 -3.21 -15.13
C LEU A 171 -9.31 -3.28 -13.64
N VAL A 172 -8.05 -3.02 -13.26
CA VAL A 172 -7.60 -2.99 -11.85
C VAL A 172 -8.12 -1.75 -11.12
N GLY A 173 -8.41 -0.66 -11.83
CA GLY A 173 -9.02 0.54 -11.26
C GLY A 173 -10.54 0.42 -11.03
N LEU A 174 -11.22 -0.53 -11.68
CA LEU A 174 -12.69 -0.63 -11.70
C LEU A 174 -13.29 -1.18 -10.40
N LEU A 175 -12.60 -2.07 -9.69
CA LEU A 175 -13.15 -2.69 -8.48
C LEU A 175 -13.14 -1.75 -7.26
N VAL A 176 -12.28 -0.74 -7.23
CA VAL A 176 -12.23 0.25 -6.13
C VAL A 176 -13.03 1.53 -6.47
N THR A 177 -13.19 1.85 -7.75
CA THR A 177 -13.84 3.12 -8.17
C THR A 177 -15.37 3.11 -8.07
N ALA A 178 -16.03 1.95 -8.18
CA ALA A 178 -17.49 1.89 -8.21
C ALA A 178 -18.18 2.25 -6.88
N VAL A 179 -17.49 2.10 -5.74
CA VAL A 179 -18.05 2.43 -4.40
C VAL A 179 -17.84 3.91 -4.02
N VAL A 180 -16.91 4.61 -4.69
CA VAL A 180 -16.38 5.89 -4.21
C VAL A 180 -17.10 7.10 -4.80
N SER A 181 -17.60 7.02 -6.04
CA SER A 181 -18.15 8.19 -6.73
C SER A 181 -19.45 8.72 -6.14
N GLN A 182 -20.25 7.91 -5.44
CA GLN A 182 -21.56 8.33 -4.92
C GLN A 182 -21.54 8.99 -3.53
N ILE A 183 -20.44 8.88 -2.76
CA ILE A 183 -20.38 9.34 -1.36
C ILE A 183 -19.74 10.75 -1.23
N VAL A 184 -19.17 11.30 -2.31
CA VAL A 184 -18.17 12.38 -2.24
C VAL A 184 -18.72 13.80 -2.56
N GLU A 185 -20.01 13.94 -2.87
CA GLU A 185 -20.56 15.23 -3.30
C GLU A 185 -20.90 16.22 -2.16
N SER A 186 -20.88 15.84 -0.88
CA SER A 186 -21.40 16.72 0.19
C SER A 186 -20.50 17.04 1.39
N SER A 187 -19.24 16.60 1.45
CA SER A 187 -18.38 16.83 2.64
C SER A 187 -17.17 17.72 2.41
N THR A 188 -16.95 18.67 3.33
CA THR A 188 -15.75 19.51 3.48
C THR A 188 -14.51 18.72 3.91
N ASN A 189 -14.65 17.47 4.39
CA ASN A 189 -13.53 16.59 4.77
C ASN A 189 -13.48 15.34 3.89
N ARG A 190 -13.11 15.51 2.62
CA ARG A 190 -12.91 14.39 1.68
C ARG A 190 -11.68 13.56 2.00
N SER A 191 -10.72 14.07 2.75
CA SER A 191 -9.47 13.35 3.04
C SER A 191 -9.68 12.15 3.95
N HIS A 192 -10.66 12.19 4.85
CA HIS A 192 -10.99 11.03 5.71
C HIS A 192 -11.46 9.78 4.93
N PRO A 193 -12.50 9.84 4.07
CA PRO A 193 -12.89 8.68 3.27
C PRO A 193 -11.80 8.26 2.27
N ILE A 194 -11.03 9.22 1.70
CA ILE A 194 -9.89 8.91 0.85
C ILE A 194 -8.80 8.14 1.63
N ALA A 195 -8.59 8.44 2.92
CA ALA A 195 -7.69 7.67 3.78
C ALA A 195 -8.15 6.22 3.95
N GLY A 196 -9.47 5.96 3.97
CA GLY A 196 -10.02 4.60 3.94
C GLY A 196 -9.61 3.83 2.69
N ILE A 197 -9.68 4.47 1.51
CA ILE A 197 -9.26 3.88 0.24
C ILE A 197 -7.75 3.63 0.24
N THR A 198 -6.95 4.61 0.67
CA THR A 198 -5.50 4.46 0.79
C THR A 198 -5.14 3.33 1.75
N SER A 199 -5.82 3.24 2.89
CA SER A 199 -5.66 2.15 3.87
C SER A 199 -5.96 0.78 3.27
N GLN A 200 -7.07 0.62 2.55
CA GLN A 200 -7.41 -0.63 1.88
C GLN A 200 -6.33 -1.02 0.86
N ARG A 201 -5.90 -0.07 0.02
CA ARG A 201 -4.85 -0.30 -1.00
C ARG A 201 -3.50 -0.67 -0.39
N LEU A 202 -3.18 -0.08 0.75
CA LEU A 202 -1.90 -0.27 1.42
C LEU A 202 -1.86 -1.59 2.19
N LEU A 203 -2.94 -1.93 2.89
CA LEU A 203 -2.92 -2.92 3.98
C LEU A 203 -3.76 -4.16 3.72
N ALA A 204 -4.56 -4.22 2.67
CA ALA A 204 -5.29 -5.45 2.34
C ALA A 204 -4.38 -6.50 1.71
N ALA A 205 -4.56 -7.75 2.13
CA ALA A 205 -3.99 -8.90 1.48
C ALA A 205 -4.69 -9.19 0.14
N GLY A 206 -4.04 -9.96 -0.72
CA GLY A 206 -4.49 -10.25 -2.07
C GLY A 206 -4.19 -9.15 -3.10
N MET A 207 -3.52 -8.07 -2.69
CA MET A 207 -3.03 -7.05 -3.61
C MET A 207 -1.64 -7.40 -4.13
N PRO A 208 -1.28 -7.01 -5.37
CA PRO A 208 0.08 -7.15 -5.88
C PRO A 208 1.09 -6.50 -4.94
N ASN A 209 2.11 -7.26 -4.52
CA ASN A 209 3.13 -6.83 -3.55
C ASN A 209 2.56 -6.37 -2.18
N GLY A 210 1.31 -6.70 -1.85
CA GLY A 210 0.68 -6.37 -0.57
C GLY A 210 1.15 -7.25 0.58
N ILE A 211 0.58 -7.04 1.77
CA ILE A 211 0.77 -7.93 2.91
C ILE A 211 0.19 -9.32 2.60
N LEU A 212 0.82 -10.41 3.08
CA LEU A 212 0.26 -11.75 2.88
C LEU A 212 -1.06 -11.93 3.66
N TYR A 213 -1.83 -12.97 3.33
CA TYR A 213 -2.97 -13.36 4.17
C TYR A 213 -2.48 -13.83 5.55
N GLY A 214 -3.17 -13.38 6.59
CA GLY A 214 -2.94 -13.76 7.97
C GLY A 214 -3.56 -15.12 8.34
N PRO A 215 -3.18 -15.69 9.51
CA PRO A 215 -3.58 -17.05 9.91
C PRO A 215 -5.08 -17.32 10.03
N ARG A 216 -5.90 -16.28 10.20
CA ARG A 216 -7.37 -16.42 10.32
C ARG A 216 -8.11 -16.26 8.99
N SER A 217 -7.40 -15.98 7.90
CA SER A 217 -8.01 -15.90 6.58
C SER A 217 -8.26 -17.30 6.02
N PRO A 218 -9.40 -17.57 5.36
CA PRO A 218 -9.59 -18.78 4.57
C PRO A 218 -8.55 -18.96 3.45
N ARG A 219 -7.87 -17.86 3.06
CA ARG A 219 -6.81 -17.84 2.04
C ARG A 219 -5.40 -17.94 2.63
N TYR A 220 -5.26 -18.25 3.92
CA TYR A 220 -3.96 -18.37 4.55
C TYR A 220 -3.06 -19.40 3.84
N LYS A 221 -1.79 -19.04 3.61
CA LYS A 221 -0.79 -19.84 2.88
C LYS A 221 -1.14 -20.18 1.43
N THR A 222 -2.22 -19.61 0.87
CA THR A 222 -2.42 -19.64 -0.57
C THR A 222 -1.53 -18.58 -1.22
N ASP A 223 -1.03 -18.84 -2.43
CA ASP A 223 -0.17 -17.92 -3.19
C ASP A 223 -0.92 -16.65 -3.68
N GLY A 224 -2.02 -16.27 -3.04
CA GLY A 224 -2.95 -15.23 -3.49
C GLY A 224 -2.40 -13.80 -3.57
N ASN A 225 -1.16 -13.55 -3.15
CA ASN A 225 -0.46 -12.26 -3.29
C ASN A 225 0.51 -12.20 -4.48
N THR A 226 0.61 -13.29 -5.24
CA THR A 226 1.69 -13.46 -6.23
C THR A 226 1.20 -13.36 -7.67
N ALA A 227 -0.07 -13.01 -7.85
CA ALA A 227 -0.61 -12.66 -9.16
C ALA A 227 -0.15 -11.24 -9.54
N PRO A 228 0.40 -11.05 -10.75
CA PRO A 228 0.86 -9.75 -11.25
C PRO A 228 -0.28 -8.74 -11.45
#